data_AF-A0A5K1IC28-F1
#
_entry.id   AF-A0A5K1IC28-F1
#
_cell.length_a   1.000
_cell.length_b   1.000
_cell.length_c   1.000
_cell.angle_alpha   90.00
_cell.angle_beta   90.00
_cell.angle_gamma   90.00
#
_symmetry.space_group_name_H-M   'P 1'
#
loop_
_entity.id
_entity.type
_entity.pdbx_description
1 polymer ?
#
loop_
_entity_poly.entity_id
_entity_poly.type
_entity_poly.pdbx_seq_one_letter_code
_entity_poly.pdbx_strand_id
1 'polypeptide(L)'
;MNDYRPPSSEKPPAPAEPAPTALHGATHRNGLRGLARRLVSDGRLSEAAAARAESEAREGEVSLLQHLIEAGMVPARQATLTAAWEYGLPMIDLDAIRLESLPPAKEYPDKILRRLGVLPLVRHGHQLTVAVPYPSTLALLDELQFATGLTPEGILAPVDQLGPVLESYLANTEKSMLDALGDVNDAVGQLAYDEGVVDASDEQAAVAAAGDDAPIVKFVNKILLDAIHRGASDIHFEPYETSYRVRFRIDGILHDVAHPPFAMRSRISARLKVMSRLDISERRLPQDGAIKLKLSTTRSIDFRVNSLPTVYGEKVVLRILDPGSAQMGIEQLGFTPEQRAMYEAVLDDPQGMILVTGPTGSGKTVTLYTGINILNEVERNICTAEDPVEIKVPGVNQVNVLPKIGLTFASALRAFLRQDPDVVMVGEIRDLETAEIAVKASQTGHLVLSTVHTNSAAETLTRLANMGVAPFNIASSVSLIIAQRLARRLCKQCKQPADIPHEVLRQQGFTEDEVANATIYEPVGCKKCTQGFKGRVGIYEVVPISDDMSHLIMTEGNSRDFDTQARQEGHPDLRRSGLLKVMQGLTSLAEVNRVTKD
;
A
#
# COMPACT_ATOMS: atom_id res chain seq x y z
N MET A 1 1.22 -67.34 52.54
CA MET A 1 0.26 -67.32 51.42
C MET A 1 0.54 -66.07 50.61
N ASN A 2 1.25 -66.05 49.49
CA ASN A 2 1.85 -67.11 48.68
C ASN A 2 3.21 -66.59 48.21
N ASP A 3 4.27 -67.33 48.52
CA ASP A 3 5.60 -67.17 47.97
C ASP A 3 5.65 -67.78 46.56
N TYR A 4 6.22 -67.07 45.59
CA TYR A 4 6.93 -67.73 44.51
C TYR A 4 8.00 -66.81 43.90
N ARG A 5 9.26 -67.25 43.97
CA ARG A 5 10.45 -66.66 43.36
C ARG A 5 11.16 -67.77 42.58
N PRO A 6 11.46 -67.57 41.28
CA PRO A 6 12.74 -68.06 40.74
C PRO A 6 13.30 -67.13 39.63
N PRO A 7 14.48 -67.42 39.03
CA PRO A 7 15.81 -67.40 39.63
C PRO A 7 16.71 -66.31 38.99
N SER A 8 17.81 -65.97 39.66
CA SER A 8 18.92 -65.20 39.08
C SER A 8 19.74 -66.07 38.13
N SER A 9 19.85 -65.69 36.85
CA SER A 9 20.77 -66.28 35.88
C SER A 9 21.73 -65.22 35.34
N GLU A 10 23.01 -65.52 35.42
CA GLU A 10 24.16 -64.72 35.01
C GLU A 10 24.07 -64.26 33.54
N LYS A 11 24.53 -63.03 33.28
CA LYS A 11 24.80 -62.53 31.91
C LYS A 11 26.03 -63.28 31.35
N PRO A 12 25.95 -63.90 30.17
CA PRO A 12 27.14 -64.42 29.50
C PRO A 12 27.99 -63.28 28.92
N PRO A 13 29.33 -63.42 28.85
CA PRO A 13 30.21 -62.41 28.27
C PRO A 13 30.04 -62.33 26.75
N ALA A 14 30.25 -61.13 26.21
CA ALA A 14 30.25 -60.85 24.78
C ALA A 14 31.30 -61.72 24.05
N PRO A 15 30.99 -62.31 22.89
CA PRO A 15 31.96 -63.12 22.15
C PRO A 15 33.04 -62.24 21.52
N ALA A 16 34.28 -62.65 21.72
CA ALA A 16 35.48 -62.06 21.18
C ALA A 16 35.54 -62.15 19.64
N GLU A 17 36.10 -61.11 19.02
CA GLU A 17 36.42 -61.06 17.60
C GLU A 17 37.34 -62.23 17.17
N PRO A 18 37.03 -62.96 16.09
CA PRO A 18 37.99 -63.89 15.51
C PRO A 18 38.95 -63.15 14.57
N ALA A 19 40.25 -63.34 14.83
CA ALA A 19 41.35 -62.94 13.97
C ALA A 19 41.27 -63.57 12.56
N PRO A 20 41.84 -62.93 11.52
CA PRO A 20 41.62 -63.33 10.13
C PRO A 20 42.45 -64.55 9.77
N THR A 21 41.81 -65.57 9.19
CA THR A 21 42.51 -66.70 8.54
C THR A 21 42.30 -66.56 7.04
N ALA A 22 43.41 -66.40 6.32
CA ALA A 22 43.47 -66.27 4.86
C ALA A 22 43.42 -67.65 4.15
N LEU A 23 43.50 -67.59 2.80
CA LEU A 23 43.69 -68.63 1.76
C LEU A 23 42.39 -68.91 0.99
N HIS A 24 42.25 -68.83 -0.33
CA HIS A 24 43.04 -68.58 -1.56
C HIS A 24 41.96 -68.37 -2.67
N GLY A 25 42.10 -67.72 -3.83
CA GLY A 25 43.19 -67.08 -4.55
C GLY A 25 42.68 -66.85 -5.99
N ALA A 26 42.68 -65.60 -6.45
CA ALA A 26 42.71 -65.24 -7.87
C ALA A 26 43.36 -63.86 -7.96
N THR A 27 44.59 -63.83 -8.48
CA THR A 27 45.44 -62.65 -8.64
C THR A 27 44.84 -61.66 -9.64
N HIS A 28 44.59 -60.40 -9.26
CA HIS A 28 44.54 -59.28 -10.19
C HIS A 28 45.04 -57.97 -9.56
N ARG A 29 45.72 -57.19 -10.40
CA ARG A 29 46.53 -55.99 -10.12
C ARG A 29 45.67 -54.75 -9.78
N ASN A 30 46.25 -53.86 -8.96
CA ASN A 30 45.86 -52.48 -8.61
C ASN A 30 44.55 -52.22 -7.82
N GLY A 31 44.69 -51.57 -6.66
CA GLY A 31 43.71 -51.47 -5.56
C GLY A 31 42.57 -50.45 -5.70
N LEU A 32 42.10 -50.16 -6.90
CA LEU A 32 40.95 -49.26 -7.13
C LEU A 32 39.63 -49.92 -6.69
N ARG A 33 38.76 -49.18 -5.99
CA ARG A 33 37.46 -49.66 -5.51
C ARG A 33 36.35 -48.66 -5.84
N GLY A 34 35.09 -49.12 -5.82
CA GLY A 34 33.92 -48.26 -6.01
C GLY A 34 33.92 -47.51 -7.35
N LEU A 35 33.54 -46.23 -7.29
CA LEU A 35 33.41 -45.33 -8.45
C LEU A 35 34.67 -45.26 -9.32
N ALA A 36 35.87 -45.26 -8.74
CA ALA A 36 37.13 -45.18 -9.48
C ALA A 36 37.35 -46.42 -10.37
N ARG A 37 37.06 -47.61 -9.83
CA ARG A 37 37.15 -48.87 -10.59
C ARG A 37 36.15 -48.88 -11.74
N ARG A 38 34.94 -48.38 -11.51
CA ARG A 38 33.87 -48.33 -12.51
C ARG A 38 34.21 -47.38 -13.66
N LEU A 39 34.74 -46.20 -13.37
CA LEU A 39 35.17 -45.25 -14.39
C LEU A 39 36.30 -45.81 -15.27
N VAL A 40 37.18 -46.64 -14.71
CA VAL A 40 38.20 -47.38 -15.49
C VAL A 40 37.56 -48.49 -16.32
N SER A 41 36.61 -49.27 -15.77
CA SER A 41 35.93 -50.32 -16.54
C SER A 41 35.13 -49.78 -17.71
N ASP A 42 34.55 -48.60 -17.54
CA ASP A 42 33.73 -47.92 -18.54
C ASP A 42 34.59 -47.14 -19.56
N GLY A 43 35.92 -47.28 -19.50
CA GLY A 43 36.88 -46.68 -20.42
C GLY A 43 36.99 -45.16 -20.31
N ARG A 44 36.54 -44.56 -19.19
CA ARG A 44 36.50 -43.11 -18.98
C ARG A 44 37.78 -42.56 -18.38
N LEU A 45 38.51 -43.38 -17.63
CA LEU A 45 39.80 -43.03 -17.02
C LEU A 45 40.80 -44.17 -17.20
N SER A 46 42.09 -43.84 -17.26
CA SER A 46 43.15 -44.83 -17.09
C SER A 46 43.33 -45.17 -15.61
N GLU A 47 43.83 -46.36 -15.29
CA GLU A 47 44.12 -46.74 -13.88
C GLU A 47 45.02 -45.71 -13.18
N ALA A 48 46.03 -45.18 -13.90
CA ALA A 48 46.93 -44.15 -13.37
C ALA A 48 46.20 -42.82 -13.10
N ALA A 49 45.28 -42.41 -13.98
CA ALA A 49 44.49 -41.20 -13.80
C ALA A 49 43.48 -41.34 -12.65
N ALA A 50 42.86 -42.51 -12.50
CA ALA A 50 41.92 -42.79 -11.41
C ALA A 50 42.61 -42.80 -10.04
N ALA A 51 43.78 -43.44 -9.91
CA ALA A 51 44.55 -43.44 -8.67
C ALA A 51 45.02 -42.03 -8.28
N ARG A 52 45.40 -41.21 -9.27
CA ARG A 52 45.77 -39.80 -9.06
C ARG A 52 44.58 -38.97 -8.57
N ALA A 53 43.42 -39.11 -9.22
CA ALA A 53 42.20 -38.41 -8.84
C ALA A 53 41.71 -38.77 -7.43
N GLU A 54 41.87 -40.04 -7.00
CA GLU A 54 41.57 -40.44 -5.62
C GLU A 54 42.49 -39.75 -4.59
N SER A 55 43.78 -39.61 -4.90
CA SER A 55 44.73 -38.91 -4.02
C SER A 55 44.42 -37.42 -3.93
N GLU A 56 44.22 -36.77 -5.07
CA GLU A 56 43.95 -35.33 -5.16
C GLU A 56 42.59 -34.97 -4.51
N ALA A 57 41.54 -35.77 -4.72
CA ALA A 57 40.25 -35.56 -4.07
C ALA A 57 40.35 -35.69 -2.54
N ARG A 58 41.16 -36.64 -2.05
CA ARG A 58 41.40 -36.82 -0.61
C ARG A 58 42.19 -35.67 0.00
N GLU A 59 43.18 -35.13 -0.71
CA GLU A 59 43.93 -33.94 -0.29
C GLU A 59 43.04 -32.68 -0.29
N GLY A 60 42.12 -32.56 -1.24
CA GLY A 60 41.19 -31.44 -1.34
C GLY A 60 39.95 -31.54 -0.44
N GLU A 61 39.80 -32.62 0.35
CA GLU A 61 38.61 -32.92 1.17
C GLU A 61 37.27 -32.87 0.40
N VAL A 62 37.30 -33.16 -0.91
CA VAL A 62 36.12 -33.21 -1.78
C VAL A 62 35.81 -34.65 -2.19
N SER A 63 34.58 -34.89 -2.66
CA SER A 63 34.24 -36.22 -3.19
C SER A 63 35.01 -36.50 -4.48
N LEU A 64 35.39 -37.76 -4.73
CA LEU A 64 36.05 -38.16 -5.98
C LEU A 64 35.25 -37.73 -7.21
N LEU A 65 33.92 -37.85 -7.16
CA LEU A 65 33.03 -37.46 -8.24
C LEU A 65 33.10 -35.95 -8.52
N GLN A 66 33.12 -35.13 -7.47
CA GLN A 66 33.25 -33.68 -7.57
C GLN A 66 34.60 -33.30 -8.19
N HIS A 67 35.71 -33.85 -7.70
CA HIS A 67 37.05 -33.58 -8.23
C HIS A 67 37.17 -33.92 -9.72
N LEU A 68 36.65 -35.07 -10.14
CA LEU A 68 36.71 -35.51 -11.53
C LEU A 68 35.98 -34.58 -12.50
N ILE A 69 34.88 -33.97 -12.04
CA ILE A 69 34.10 -33.02 -12.84
C ILE A 69 34.78 -31.64 -12.86
N GLU A 70 35.21 -31.14 -11.69
CA GLU A 70 35.88 -29.84 -11.57
C GLU A 70 37.22 -29.79 -12.30
N ALA A 71 38.00 -30.88 -12.26
CA ALA A 71 39.25 -31.03 -13.00
C ALA A 71 39.05 -31.32 -14.50
N GLY A 72 37.79 -31.41 -14.97
CA GLY A 72 37.45 -31.66 -16.38
C GLY A 72 37.90 -33.03 -16.90
N MET A 73 38.16 -33.99 -16.01
CA MET A 73 38.66 -35.32 -16.37
C MET A 73 37.56 -36.20 -16.98
N VAL A 74 36.31 -36.00 -16.56
CA VAL A 74 35.13 -36.71 -17.09
C VAL A 74 33.97 -35.71 -17.23
N PRO A 75 33.21 -35.72 -18.34
CA PRO A 75 32.02 -34.87 -18.49
C PRO A 75 31.00 -35.13 -17.37
N ALA A 76 30.41 -34.07 -16.81
CA ALA A 76 29.49 -34.12 -15.67
C ALA A 76 28.36 -35.15 -15.86
N ARG A 77 27.64 -35.11 -16.99
CA ARG A 77 26.57 -36.07 -17.28
C ARG A 77 27.03 -37.55 -17.26
N GLN A 78 28.23 -37.84 -17.75
CA GLN A 78 28.78 -39.20 -17.75
C GLN A 78 29.26 -39.63 -16.37
N ALA A 79 29.87 -38.71 -15.63
CA ALA A 79 30.29 -38.92 -14.25
C ALA A 79 29.07 -39.20 -13.35
N THR A 80 28.02 -38.39 -13.46
CA THR A 80 26.74 -38.57 -12.74
C THR A 80 26.07 -39.90 -13.10
N LEU A 81 26.05 -40.29 -14.38
CA LEU A 81 25.51 -41.60 -14.80
C LEU A 81 26.30 -42.74 -14.16
N THR A 82 27.63 -42.67 -14.17
CA THR A 82 28.47 -43.72 -13.59
C THR A 82 28.24 -43.82 -12.08
N ALA A 83 28.07 -42.69 -11.38
CA ALA A 83 27.73 -42.65 -9.97
C ALA A 83 26.32 -43.21 -9.70
N ALA A 84 25.33 -42.88 -10.52
CA ALA A 84 23.98 -43.43 -10.41
C ALA A 84 23.97 -44.96 -10.44
N TRP A 85 24.75 -45.55 -11.35
CA TRP A 85 24.89 -47.01 -11.46
C TRP A 85 25.66 -47.63 -10.30
N GLU A 86 26.75 -47.02 -9.84
CA GLU A 86 27.58 -47.55 -8.75
C GLU A 86 26.85 -47.50 -7.41
N TYR A 87 26.13 -46.42 -7.13
CA TYR A 87 25.41 -46.20 -5.86
C TYR A 87 23.94 -46.65 -5.90
N GLY A 88 23.45 -47.13 -7.05
CA GLY A 88 22.05 -47.56 -7.22
C GLY A 88 21.04 -46.43 -7.08
N LEU A 89 21.41 -45.21 -7.47
CA LEU A 89 20.59 -44.00 -7.34
C LEU A 89 19.91 -43.64 -8.66
N PRO A 90 18.65 -43.12 -8.63
CA PRO A 90 18.02 -42.59 -9.82
C PRO A 90 18.74 -41.33 -10.31
N MET A 91 18.71 -41.11 -11.62
CA MET A 91 19.27 -39.92 -12.28
C MET A 91 18.19 -39.22 -13.10
N ILE A 92 18.22 -37.89 -13.11
CA ILE A 92 17.37 -37.05 -13.94
C ILE A 92 18.20 -36.18 -14.89
N ASP A 93 17.64 -35.91 -16.05
CA ASP A 93 18.16 -34.95 -17.02
C ASP A 93 17.35 -33.66 -16.91
N LEU A 94 17.96 -32.58 -16.42
CA LEU A 94 17.23 -31.33 -16.15
C LEU A 94 16.92 -30.55 -17.42
N ASP A 95 17.62 -30.80 -18.52
CA ASP A 95 17.33 -30.18 -19.83
C ASP A 95 15.96 -30.61 -20.38
N ALA A 96 15.43 -31.74 -19.89
CA ALA A 96 14.12 -32.25 -20.26
C ALA A 96 12.97 -31.68 -19.40
N ILE A 97 13.27 -30.84 -18.39
CA ILE A 97 12.28 -30.33 -17.45
C ILE A 97 11.87 -28.89 -17.80
N ARG A 98 10.57 -28.62 -17.69
CA ARG A 98 10.03 -27.26 -17.81
C ARG A 98 10.01 -26.59 -16.43
N LEU A 99 10.57 -25.39 -16.31
CA LEU A 99 10.61 -24.64 -15.05
C LEU A 99 9.21 -24.41 -14.45
N GLU A 100 8.19 -24.28 -15.29
CA GLU A 100 6.79 -24.07 -14.86
C GLU A 100 6.18 -25.31 -14.19
N SER A 101 6.77 -26.48 -14.37
CA SER A 101 6.32 -27.74 -13.76
C SER A 101 6.90 -28.00 -12.37
N LEU A 102 7.90 -27.21 -11.96
CA LEU A 102 8.52 -27.29 -10.65
C LEU A 102 7.61 -26.67 -9.58
N PRO A 103 7.70 -27.12 -8.31
CA PRO A 103 6.93 -26.52 -7.23
C PRO A 103 7.31 -25.03 -7.02
N PRO A 104 6.45 -24.19 -6.42
CA PRO A 104 6.74 -22.76 -6.29
C PRO A 104 7.99 -22.49 -5.44
N ALA A 105 8.97 -21.77 -6.00
CA ALA A 105 10.24 -21.44 -5.32
C ALA A 105 10.06 -20.75 -3.95
N LYS A 106 9.01 -19.92 -3.79
CA LYS A 106 8.64 -19.25 -2.54
C LYS A 106 8.39 -20.17 -1.34
N GLU A 107 8.16 -21.46 -1.57
CA GLU A 107 7.91 -22.45 -0.51
C GLU A 107 9.20 -23.00 0.11
N TYR A 108 10.37 -22.69 -0.47
CA TYR A 108 11.65 -23.29 -0.08
C TYR A 108 12.69 -22.22 0.27
N PRO A 109 13.58 -22.45 1.25
CA PRO A 109 14.58 -21.44 1.66
C PRO A 109 15.73 -21.29 0.64
N ASP A 110 15.79 -20.16 -0.08
CA ASP A 110 16.83 -19.86 -1.09
C ASP A 110 18.26 -20.12 -0.63
N LYS A 111 18.61 -19.70 0.59
CA LYS A 111 19.97 -19.85 1.13
C LYS A 111 20.38 -21.31 1.27
N ILE A 112 19.44 -22.18 1.64
CA ILE A 112 19.69 -23.61 1.82
C ILE A 112 19.80 -24.27 0.45
N LEU A 113 18.90 -23.94 -0.49
CA LEU A 113 18.95 -24.45 -1.86
C LEU A 113 20.28 -24.12 -2.55
N ARG A 114 20.74 -22.86 -2.43
CA ARG A 114 22.02 -22.41 -3.01
C ARG A 114 23.24 -23.06 -2.36
N ARG A 115 23.26 -23.17 -1.02
CA ARG A 115 24.40 -23.75 -0.29
C ARG A 115 24.53 -25.25 -0.53
N LEU A 116 23.41 -25.98 -0.55
CA LEU A 116 23.40 -27.42 -0.85
C LEU A 116 23.50 -27.70 -2.35
N GLY A 117 23.24 -26.71 -3.19
CA GLY A 117 23.19 -26.85 -4.64
C GLY A 117 22.08 -27.79 -5.09
N VAL A 118 20.88 -27.69 -4.51
CA VAL A 118 19.78 -28.64 -4.73
C VAL A 118 18.54 -27.96 -5.32
N LEU A 119 17.80 -28.69 -6.17
CA LEU A 119 16.60 -28.18 -6.86
C LEU A 119 15.37 -29.01 -6.49
N PRO A 120 14.31 -28.42 -5.91
CA PRO A 120 13.03 -29.10 -5.71
C PRO A 120 12.39 -29.48 -7.06
N LEU A 121 12.05 -30.76 -7.24
CA LEU A 121 11.47 -31.28 -8.48
C LEU A 121 9.96 -31.47 -8.39
N VAL A 122 9.51 -32.22 -7.38
CA VAL A 122 8.10 -32.59 -7.19
C VAL A 122 7.79 -32.68 -5.71
N ARG A 123 6.63 -32.16 -5.30
CA ARG A 123 6.12 -32.28 -3.93
C ARG A 123 4.81 -33.06 -3.92
N HIS A 124 4.79 -34.21 -3.25
CA HIS A 124 3.57 -34.99 -3.01
C HIS A 124 3.33 -35.10 -1.49
N GLY A 125 2.41 -34.27 -0.98
CA GLY A 125 2.11 -34.22 0.45
C GLY A 125 3.33 -33.79 1.27
N HIS A 126 3.86 -34.74 2.05
CA HIS A 126 5.04 -34.56 2.90
C HIS A 126 6.36 -35.02 2.26
N GLN A 127 6.30 -35.68 1.09
CA GLN A 127 7.49 -36.12 0.36
C GLN A 127 7.91 -35.05 -0.67
N LEU A 128 9.21 -34.76 -0.71
CA LEU A 128 9.79 -33.80 -1.64
C LEU A 128 10.89 -34.49 -2.45
N THR A 129 10.69 -34.67 -3.75
CA THR A 129 11.76 -35.14 -4.63
C THR A 129 12.69 -33.96 -4.96
N VAL A 130 13.99 -34.14 -4.76
CA VAL A 130 15.00 -33.08 -4.89
C VAL A 130 16.13 -33.55 -5.80
N ALA A 131 16.51 -32.75 -6.80
CA ALA A 131 17.71 -33.00 -7.58
C ALA A 131 18.95 -32.61 -6.77
N VAL A 132 19.93 -33.51 -6.70
CA VAL A 132 21.18 -33.33 -5.97
C VAL A 132 22.40 -33.54 -6.90
N PRO A 133 23.50 -32.79 -6.71
CA PRO A 133 24.65 -32.84 -7.61
C PRO A 133 25.52 -34.08 -7.37
N TYR A 134 25.61 -34.54 -6.13
CA TYR A 134 26.50 -35.62 -5.70
C TYR A 134 25.81 -36.57 -4.71
N PRO A 135 26.19 -37.87 -4.66
CA PRO A 135 25.69 -38.80 -3.64
C PRO A 135 25.96 -38.35 -2.21
N SER A 136 27.08 -37.64 -1.97
CA SER A 136 27.41 -37.07 -0.66
C SER A 136 26.42 -36.00 -0.19
N THR A 137 25.75 -35.31 -1.13
CA THR A 137 24.73 -34.30 -0.81
C THR A 137 23.48 -34.91 -0.18
N LEU A 138 23.21 -36.21 -0.39
CA LEU A 138 22.08 -36.91 0.22
C LEU A 138 22.10 -36.83 1.75
N ALA A 139 23.29 -36.95 2.35
CA ALA A 139 23.47 -36.84 3.80
C ALA A 139 23.23 -35.42 4.35
N LEU A 140 23.20 -34.41 3.48
CA LEU A 140 23.00 -33.01 3.84
C LEU A 140 21.54 -32.56 3.71
N LEU A 141 20.66 -33.44 3.20
CA LEU A 141 19.24 -33.12 2.99
C LEU A 141 18.45 -32.97 4.30
N ASP A 142 18.97 -33.46 5.43
CA ASP A 142 18.37 -33.27 6.77
C ASP A 142 18.18 -31.79 7.10
N GLU A 143 19.03 -30.90 6.59
CA GLU A 143 18.90 -29.46 6.78
C GLU A 143 17.70 -28.88 6.01
N LEU A 144 17.48 -29.39 4.79
CA LEU A 144 16.30 -29.03 4.00
C LEU A 144 15.03 -29.60 4.64
N GLN A 145 15.10 -30.82 5.20
CA GLN A 145 14.02 -31.42 5.98
C GLN A 145 13.67 -30.58 7.21
N PHE A 146 14.67 -30.17 7.99
CA PHE A 146 14.47 -29.36 9.18
C PHE A 146 13.82 -28.01 8.86
N ALA A 147 14.25 -27.36 7.78
CA ALA A 147 13.75 -26.04 7.41
C ALA A 147 12.36 -26.05 6.76
N THR A 148 12.02 -27.12 6.03
CA THR A 148 10.75 -27.21 5.28
C THR A 148 9.70 -28.06 5.97
N GLY A 149 10.11 -28.91 6.92
CA GLY A 149 9.25 -29.95 7.48
C GLY A 149 8.75 -30.92 6.41
N LEU A 150 9.53 -31.18 5.35
CA LEU A 150 9.23 -32.19 4.32
C LEU A 150 10.28 -33.29 4.40
N THR A 151 9.97 -34.49 3.92
CA THR A 151 10.93 -35.59 3.79
C THR A 151 11.55 -35.56 2.38
N PRO A 152 12.79 -35.05 2.21
CA PRO A 152 13.43 -34.95 0.92
C PRO A 152 13.95 -36.32 0.44
N GLU A 153 13.69 -36.66 -0.81
CA GLU A 153 14.22 -37.83 -1.50
C GLU A 153 15.09 -37.35 -2.68
N GLY A 154 16.38 -37.70 -2.65
CA GLY A 154 17.35 -37.18 -3.61
C GLY A 154 17.44 -38.01 -4.89
N ILE A 155 17.43 -37.33 -6.04
CA ILE A 155 17.70 -37.87 -7.36
C ILE A 155 18.95 -37.18 -7.91
N LEU A 156 19.89 -37.94 -8.48
CA LEU A 156 21.11 -37.36 -9.03
C LEU A 156 20.82 -36.54 -10.29
N ALA A 157 21.40 -35.33 -10.37
CA ALA A 157 21.39 -34.52 -11.56
C ALA A 157 22.82 -34.09 -11.94
N PRO A 158 23.13 -33.95 -13.24
CA PRO A 158 24.39 -33.37 -13.68
C PRO A 158 24.60 -31.97 -13.12
N VAL A 159 25.75 -31.70 -12.50
CA VAL A 159 26.04 -30.43 -11.82
C VAL A 159 26.07 -29.23 -12.79
N ASP A 160 26.48 -29.48 -14.03
CA ASP A 160 26.49 -28.52 -15.14
C ASP A 160 25.09 -28.07 -15.55
N GLN A 161 24.08 -28.94 -15.40
CA GLN A 161 22.68 -28.59 -15.61
C GLN A 161 22.04 -27.97 -14.35
N LEU A 162 22.38 -28.48 -13.16
CA LEU A 162 21.71 -28.13 -11.91
C LEU A 162 21.91 -26.67 -11.52
N GLY A 163 23.12 -26.12 -11.67
CA GLY A 163 23.43 -24.73 -11.36
C GLY A 163 22.58 -23.72 -12.17
N PRO A 164 22.64 -23.74 -13.51
CA PRO A 164 21.86 -22.83 -14.36
C PRO A 164 20.34 -22.94 -14.15
N VAL A 165 19.82 -24.15 -13.96
CA VAL A 165 18.39 -24.38 -13.72
C VAL A 165 17.98 -23.86 -12.35
N LEU A 166 18.79 -24.06 -11.32
CA LEU A 166 18.55 -23.52 -9.97
C LEU A 166 18.50 -21.98 -9.98
N GLU A 167 19.45 -21.32 -10.65
CA GLU A 167 19.42 -19.86 -10.77
C GLU A 167 18.17 -19.36 -11.50
N SER A 168 17.80 -20.02 -12.60
CA SER A 168 16.60 -19.69 -13.37
C SER A 168 15.31 -19.91 -12.57
N TYR A 169 15.25 -20.98 -11.78
CA TYR A 169 14.13 -21.31 -10.89
C TYR A 169 13.93 -20.25 -9.81
N LEU A 170 15.00 -19.79 -9.17
CA LEU A 170 14.93 -18.76 -8.13
C LEU A 170 14.60 -17.38 -8.73
N ALA A 171 15.17 -17.02 -9.88
CA ALA A 171 14.93 -15.75 -10.57
C ALA A 171 13.48 -15.58 -11.07
N ASN A 172 12.76 -16.67 -11.36
CA ASN A 172 11.37 -16.61 -11.81
C ASN A 172 10.42 -16.05 -10.72
N THR A 173 10.79 -16.17 -9.45
CA THR A 173 10.09 -15.53 -8.31
C THR A 173 10.11 -14.01 -8.40
N GLU A 174 11.24 -13.44 -8.84
CA GLU A 174 11.41 -11.99 -8.98
C GLU A 174 10.69 -11.44 -10.21
N LYS A 175 10.68 -12.19 -11.32
CA LYS A 175 9.91 -11.82 -12.53
C LYS A 175 8.40 -11.83 -12.30
N SER A 176 7.89 -12.83 -11.56
CA SER A 176 6.47 -12.90 -11.20
C SER A 176 5.97 -11.67 -10.43
N MET A 177 6.84 -11.03 -9.62
CA MET A 177 6.55 -9.77 -8.91
C MET A 177 6.33 -8.58 -9.85
N LEU A 178 7.12 -8.50 -10.93
CA LEU A 178 7.04 -7.42 -11.93
C LEU A 178 5.87 -7.62 -12.89
N ASP A 179 5.58 -8.88 -13.27
CA ASP A 179 4.51 -9.26 -14.19
C ASP A 179 3.11 -9.22 -13.54
N ALA A 180 3.00 -9.53 -12.24
CA ALA A 180 1.73 -9.42 -11.49
C ALA A 180 1.16 -7.99 -11.42
N LEU A 181 1.96 -6.99 -11.84
CA LEU A 181 1.61 -5.58 -11.83
C LEU A 181 1.46 -4.97 -13.24
N GLY A 182 1.37 -5.75 -14.32
CA GLY A 182 0.96 -5.36 -15.70
C GLY A 182 1.37 -4.00 -16.30
N ASP A 183 2.04 -4.02 -17.46
CA ASP A 183 2.02 -3.00 -18.54
C ASP A 183 2.42 -1.53 -18.22
N VAL A 184 3.46 -1.32 -17.39
CA VAL A 184 4.07 0.02 -17.20
C VAL A 184 5.60 -0.04 -17.30
N ASN A 185 6.16 -0.88 -18.18
CA ASN A 185 7.62 -1.02 -18.29
C ASN A 185 8.28 0.14 -19.04
N ASP A 186 7.56 0.89 -19.88
CA ASP A 186 8.16 1.93 -20.73
C ASP A 186 8.31 3.30 -20.04
N ALA A 187 7.62 3.56 -18.91
CA ALA A 187 7.64 4.86 -18.23
C ALA A 187 8.60 4.96 -17.03
N VAL A 188 9.09 3.83 -16.51
CA VAL A 188 9.92 3.81 -15.28
C VAL A 188 11.34 4.33 -15.52
N GLY A 189 11.83 4.28 -16.76
CA GLY A 189 13.20 4.65 -17.12
C GLY A 189 13.48 6.16 -17.24
N GLN A 190 12.47 7.03 -17.22
CA GLN A 190 12.61 8.48 -17.44
C GLN A 190 12.27 9.36 -16.22
N LEU A 191 12.01 8.75 -15.06
CA LEU A 191 11.65 9.51 -13.86
C LEU A 191 12.87 10.22 -13.27
N ALA A 192 12.85 11.55 -13.28
CA ALA A 192 13.85 12.39 -12.62
C ALA A 192 13.32 12.88 -11.26
N TYR A 193 14.13 12.72 -10.22
CA TYR A 193 13.89 13.27 -8.89
C TYR A 193 14.62 14.60 -8.75
N ASP A 194 14.02 15.56 -8.05
CA ASP A 194 14.69 16.84 -7.74
C ASP A 194 15.60 16.65 -6.51
N GLU A 195 16.81 16.14 -6.76
CA GLU A 195 17.89 16.12 -5.78
C GLU A 195 18.44 17.55 -5.64
N GLY A 196 17.83 18.32 -4.74
CA GLY A 196 18.37 19.61 -4.34
C GLY A 196 19.66 19.40 -3.55
N VAL A 197 20.70 20.15 -3.93
CA VAL A 197 22.06 20.20 -3.38
C VAL A 197 22.08 19.96 -1.86
N VAL A 198 22.54 18.77 -1.46
CA VAL A 198 23.03 18.46 -0.11
C VAL A 198 24.50 18.12 -0.27
N ASP A 199 25.33 18.66 0.65
CA ASP A 199 26.79 18.64 0.59
C ASP A 199 27.37 17.26 0.30
N ALA A 200 28.37 17.26 -0.60
CA ALA A 200 29.02 16.11 -1.23
C ALA A 200 29.93 15.29 -0.27
N SER A 201 29.66 15.25 1.03
CA SER A 201 30.51 14.53 2.01
C SER A 201 29.92 13.22 2.53
N ASP A 202 28.61 12.97 2.39
CA ASP A 202 27.97 11.73 2.89
C ASP A 202 27.62 10.71 1.79
N GLU A 203 27.84 11.05 0.52
CA GLU A 203 27.52 10.18 -0.63
C GLU A 203 28.42 8.94 -0.75
N GLN A 204 29.59 8.92 -0.09
CA GLN A 204 30.57 7.84 -0.29
C GLN A 204 30.37 6.63 0.64
N ALA A 205 29.48 6.70 1.64
CA ALA A 205 29.23 5.59 2.57
C ALA A 205 27.94 4.80 2.26
N ALA A 206 26.97 5.38 1.54
CA ALA A 206 25.67 4.74 1.28
C ALA A 206 25.47 4.25 -0.16
N VAL A 207 26.26 4.74 -1.13
CA VAL A 207 26.08 4.45 -2.57
C VAL A 207 26.96 3.28 -3.06
N ALA A 208 27.80 2.70 -2.20
CA ALA A 208 28.70 1.59 -2.56
C ALA A 208 28.04 0.18 -2.62
N ALA A 209 26.71 0.07 -2.54
CA ALA A 209 25.96 -1.20 -2.61
C ALA A 209 25.08 -1.31 -3.89
N ALA A 210 25.59 -0.87 -5.04
CA ALA A 210 24.84 -0.74 -6.30
C ALA A 210 24.66 -2.05 -7.11
N GLY A 211 24.38 -3.18 -6.46
CA GLY A 211 24.07 -4.45 -7.13
C GLY A 211 22.65 -4.99 -6.89
N ASP A 212 22.05 -4.71 -5.72
CA ASP A 212 20.89 -5.45 -5.20
C ASP A 212 19.61 -4.58 -4.98
N ASP A 213 19.70 -3.26 -5.19
CA ASP A 213 18.60 -2.31 -4.94
C ASP A 213 17.74 -1.98 -6.17
N ALA A 214 18.17 -2.39 -7.37
CA ALA A 214 17.44 -2.09 -8.61
C ALA A 214 15.99 -2.61 -8.63
N PRO A 215 15.66 -3.82 -8.09
CA PRO A 215 14.29 -4.30 -8.02
C PRO A 215 13.39 -3.44 -7.10
N ILE A 216 13.93 -2.95 -5.98
CA ILE A 216 13.19 -2.15 -5.00
C ILE A 216 12.87 -0.78 -5.57
N VAL A 217 13.84 -0.15 -6.24
CA VAL A 217 13.63 1.15 -6.90
C VAL A 217 12.54 1.03 -7.96
N LYS A 218 12.60 0.00 -8.82
CA LYS A 218 11.58 -0.27 -9.84
C LYS A 218 10.20 -0.52 -9.21
N PHE A 219 10.14 -1.31 -8.14
CA PHE A 219 8.89 -1.60 -7.44
C PHE A 219 8.26 -0.32 -6.86
N VAL A 220 9.02 0.47 -6.10
CA VAL A 220 8.51 1.72 -5.51
C VAL A 220 8.05 2.68 -6.60
N ASN A 221 8.86 2.91 -7.63
CA ASN A 221 8.48 3.78 -8.76
C ASN A 221 7.19 3.31 -9.44
N LYS A 222 7.05 1.99 -9.68
CA LYS A 222 5.86 1.41 -10.29
C LYS A 222 4.63 1.59 -9.41
N ILE A 223 4.75 1.39 -8.10
CA ILE A 223 3.66 1.62 -7.15
C ILE A 223 3.22 3.09 -7.15
N LEU A 224 4.16 4.04 -7.15
CA LEU A 224 3.83 5.48 -7.22
C LEU A 224 3.09 5.84 -8.51
N LEU A 225 3.56 5.32 -9.65
CA LEU A 225 2.92 5.55 -10.96
C LEU A 225 1.54 4.90 -11.05
N ASP A 226 1.39 3.65 -10.60
CA ASP A 226 0.10 2.95 -10.60
C ASP A 226 -0.92 3.69 -9.72
N ALA A 227 -0.50 4.18 -8.55
CA ALA A 227 -1.35 4.97 -7.67
C ALA A 227 -1.86 6.25 -8.35
N ILE A 228 -0.99 6.96 -9.08
CA ILE A 228 -1.37 8.16 -9.84
C ILE A 228 -2.33 7.79 -10.99
N HIS A 229 -2.02 6.77 -11.79
CA HIS A 229 -2.87 6.34 -12.91
C HIS A 229 -4.27 5.90 -12.46
N ARG A 230 -4.35 5.25 -11.29
CA ARG A 230 -5.60 4.79 -10.69
C ARG A 230 -6.33 5.88 -9.90
N GLY A 231 -5.77 7.09 -9.80
CA GLY A 231 -6.37 8.22 -9.10
C GLY A 231 -6.48 8.01 -7.58
N ALA A 232 -5.48 7.38 -6.97
CA ALA A 232 -5.44 7.19 -5.52
C ALA A 232 -5.19 8.52 -4.79
N SER A 233 -5.77 8.69 -3.59
CA SER A 233 -5.47 9.81 -2.69
C SER A 233 -4.32 9.51 -1.75
N ASP A 234 -4.18 8.25 -1.34
CA ASP A 234 -3.17 7.81 -0.38
C ASP A 234 -2.63 6.43 -0.76
N ILE A 235 -1.34 6.22 -0.50
CA ILE A 235 -0.64 4.93 -0.62
C ILE A 235 -0.21 4.50 0.77
N HIS A 236 -0.59 3.30 1.16
CA HIS A 236 -0.29 2.73 2.47
C HIS A 236 0.64 1.54 2.34
N PHE A 237 1.82 1.63 2.94
CA PHE A 237 2.77 0.53 3.09
C PHE A 237 2.73 0.02 4.53
N GLU A 238 2.25 -1.21 4.74
CA GLU A 238 1.88 -1.72 6.07
C GLU A 238 2.55 -3.06 6.39
N PRO A 239 3.46 -3.10 7.38
CA PRO A 239 4.01 -4.36 7.91
C PRO A 239 3.11 -4.99 8.97
N TYR A 240 2.98 -6.32 8.89
CA TYR A 240 2.33 -7.19 9.87
C TYR A 240 3.31 -8.26 10.34
N GLU A 241 2.84 -9.20 11.16
CA GLU A 241 3.69 -10.23 11.75
C GLU A 241 4.46 -11.06 10.72
N THR A 242 3.77 -11.52 9.68
CA THR A 242 4.33 -12.41 8.65
C THR A 242 4.15 -11.89 7.23
N SER A 243 3.50 -10.74 7.06
CA SER A 243 3.15 -10.20 5.75
C SER A 243 3.43 -8.71 5.64
N TYR A 244 3.66 -8.26 4.41
CA TYR A 244 3.80 -6.85 4.07
C TYR A 244 2.85 -6.55 2.91
N ARG A 245 2.00 -5.54 3.06
CA ARG A 245 1.01 -5.19 2.04
C ARG A 245 1.07 -3.72 1.67
N VAL A 246 0.67 -3.44 0.44
CA VAL A 246 0.49 -2.11 -0.11
C VAL A 246 -0.97 -1.92 -0.48
N ARG A 247 -1.59 -0.87 0.04
CA ARG A 247 -2.98 -0.52 -0.25
C ARG A 247 -3.09 0.89 -0.80
N PHE A 248 -3.99 1.10 -1.76
CA PHE A 248 -4.33 2.43 -2.26
C PHE A 248 -5.67 2.86 -1.72
N ARG A 249 -5.79 4.12 -1.32
CA ARG A 249 -7.10 4.73 -1.12
C ARG A 249 -7.58 5.30 -2.44
N ILE A 250 -8.58 4.68 -3.06
CA ILE A 250 -9.18 5.13 -4.32
C ILE A 250 -10.63 5.49 -4.05
N ASP A 251 -11.03 6.70 -4.44
CA ASP A 251 -12.38 7.24 -4.20
C ASP A 251 -12.86 7.09 -2.73
N GLY A 252 -11.93 7.18 -1.78
CA GLY A 252 -12.18 7.08 -0.33
C GLY A 252 -12.07 5.68 0.28
N ILE A 253 -11.98 4.62 -0.53
CA ILE A 253 -11.93 3.23 -0.07
C ILE A 253 -10.53 2.64 -0.23
N LEU A 254 -10.10 1.83 0.75
CA LEU A 254 -8.82 1.13 0.69
C LEU A 254 -8.94 -0.13 -0.15
N HIS A 255 -8.10 -0.22 -1.18
CA HIS A 255 -7.96 -1.38 -2.04
C HIS A 255 -6.62 -2.05 -1.79
N ASP A 256 -6.64 -3.37 -1.67
CA ASP A 256 -5.42 -4.18 -1.65
C ASP A 256 -4.80 -4.25 -3.05
N VAL A 257 -3.50 -3.97 -3.15
CA VAL A 257 -2.82 -3.79 -4.44
C VAL A 257 -1.61 -4.72 -4.59
N ALA A 258 -0.78 -4.84 -3.56
CA ALA A 258 0.42 -5.66 -3.67
C ALA A 258 0.82 -6.26 -2.32
N HIS A 259 1.43 -7.45 -2.36
CA HIS A 259 1.98 -8.17 -1.21
C HIS A 259 3.46 -8.48 -1.43
N PRO A 260 4.34 -7.46 -1.34
CA PRO A 260 5.78 -7.68 -1.41
C PRO A 260 6.28 -8.63 -0.31
N PRO A 261 7.36 -9.41 -0.55
CA PRO A 261 7.96 -10.26 0.47
C PRO A 261 8.29 -9.51 1.76
N PHE A 262 7.97 -10.09 2.91
CA PHE A 262 8.17 -9.45 4.22
C PHE A 262 9.62 -9.04 4.50
N ALA A 263 10.58 -9.78 3.93
CA ALA A 263 12.01 -9.46 4.02
C ALA A 263 12.37 -8.09 3.42
N MET A 264 11.58 -7.58 2.46
CA MET A 264 11.85 -6.31 1.77
C MET A 264 11.34 -5.08 2.52
N ARG A 265 10.53 -5.22 3.57
CA ARG A 265 9.87 -4.09 4.27
C ARG A 265 10.85 -3.00 4.70
N SER A 266 12.01 -3.39 5.24
CA SER A 266 13.02 -2.45 5.76
C SER A 266 13.70 -1.71 4.61
N ARG A 267 13.94 -2.38 3.48
CA ARG A 267 14.54 -1.76 2.30
C ARG A 267 13.55 -0.82 1.59
N ILE A 268 12.27 -1.20 1.53
CA ILE A 268 11.20 -0.34 0.98
C ILE A 268 11.01 0.91 1.85
N SER A 269 10.95 0.77 3.19
CA SER A 269 10.91 1.92 4.11
C SER A 269 12.12 2.83 3.90
N ALA A 270 13.33 2.26 3.86
CA ALA A 270 14.57 3.02 3.63
C ALA A 270 14.53 3.77 2.28
N ARG A 271 14.07 3.13 1.20
CA ARG A 271 13.95 3.79 -0.11
C ARG A 271 12.97 4.97 -0.06
N LEU A 272 11.81 4.79 0.57
CA LEU A 272 10.82 5.88 0.72
C LEU A 272 11.38 7.01 1.59
N LYS A 273 12.15 6.71 2.63
CA LYS A 273 12.83 7.71 3.46
C LYS A 273 13.88 8.50 2.69
N VAL A 274 14.72 7.83 1.89
CA VAL A 274 15.70 8.49 1.00
C VAL A 274 14.98 9.47 0.08
N MET A 275 13.94 9.02 -0.63
CA MET A 275 13.17 9.87 -1.55
C MET A 275 12.53 11.07 -0.85
N SER A 276 12.20 10.93 0.44
CA SER A 276 11.52 11.94 1.25
C SER A 276 12.47 12.82 2.07
N ARG A 277 13.80 12.63 1.93
CA ARG A 277 14.85 13.29 2.73
C ARG A 277 14.70 13.08 4.24
N LEU A 278 14.30 11.87 4.64
CA LEU A 278 14.15 11.45 6.03
C LEU A 278 15.39 10.71 6.54
N ASP A 279 15.58 10.70 7.86
CA ASP A 279 16.68 9.97 8.49
C ASP A 279 16.39 8.45 8.46
N ILE A 280 17.23 7.73 7.72
CA ILE A 280 17.13 6.28 7.51
C ILE A 280 17.57 5.49 8.75
N SER A 281 18.46 6.09 9.56
CA SER A 281 19.00 5.50 10.77
C SER A 281 17.98 5.55 11.92
N GLU A 282 17.21 6.62 12.01
CA GLU A 282 16.15 6.75 13.01
C GLU A 282 14.89 5.99 12.59
N ARG A 283 14.51 4.97 13.37
CA ARG A 283 13.38 4.06 13.10
C ARG A 283 12.42 3.95 14.28
N ARG A 284 12.65 4.73 15.35
CA ARG A 284 11.93 4.66 16.62
C ARG A 284 11.03 5.88 16.83
N LEU A 285 11.20 6.93 16.02
CA LEU A 285 10.39 8.14 16.06
C LEU A 285 9.59 8.32 14.75
N PRO A 286 8.37 8.88 14.83
CA PRO A 286 7.65 9.32 13.63
C PRO A 286 8.43 10.37 12.87
N GLN A 287 8.34 10.35 11.54
CA GLN A 287 8.99 11.31 10.65
C GLN A 287 8.05 11.76 9.53
N ASP A 288 8.10 13.05 9.20
CA ASP A 288 7.32 13.66 8.12
C ASP A 288 8.26 14.24 7.06
N GLY A 289 7.99 13.93 5.80
CA GLY A 289 8.79 14.36 4.65
C GLY A 289 7.92 14.61 3.42
N ALA A 290 8.56 14.93 2.31
CA ALA A 290 7.89 15.15 1.04
C ALA A 290 8.71 14.61 -0.13
N ILE A 291 8.01 14.10 -1.15
CA ILE A 291 8.61 13.66 -2.41
C ILE A 291 8.01 14.51 -3.54
N LYS A 292 8.86 15.09 -4.38
CA LYS A 292 8.41 15.73 -5.62
C LYS A 292 8.74 14.83 -6.80
N LEU A 293 7.70 14.27 -7.44
CA LEU A 293 7.82 13.40 -8.59
C LEU A 293 7.50 14.18 -9.87
N LYS A 294 8.49 14.34 -10.75
CA LYS A 294 8.29 14.93 -12.09
C LYS A 294 7.78 13.83 -13.04
N LEU A 295 6.53 13.93 -13.48
CA LEU A 295 5.95 13.01 -14.47
C LEU A 295 6.28 13.44 -15.91
N SER A 296 6.41 14.74 -16.13
CA SER A 296 6.83 15.34 -17.40
C SER A 296 7.48 16.69 -17.14
N THR A 297 7.91 17.39 -18.19
CA THR A 297 8.47 18.75 -18.09
C THR A 297 7.49 19.76 -17.49
N THR A 298 6.18 19.56 -17.63
CA THR A 298 5.13 20.50 -17.20
C THR A 298 4.27 19.97 -16.06
N ARG A 299 4.37 18.68 -15.71
CA ARG A 299 3.56 18.07 -14.65
C ARG A 299 4.43 17.42 -13.58
N SER A 300 4.29 17.92 -12.36
CA SER A 300 4.82 17.30 -11.14
C SER A 300 3.69 16.97 -10.18
N ILE A 301 3.87 15.88 -9.44
CA ILE A 301 3.01 15.47 -8.34
C ILE A 301 3.85 15.52 -7.07
N ASP A 302 3.29 16.14 -6.04
CA ASP A 302 3.91 16.21 -4.72
C ASP A 302 3.29 15.12 -3.84
N PHE A 303 4.11 14.44 -3.07
CA PHE A 303 3.66 13.49 -2.05
C PHE A 303 4.05 13.99 -0.69
N ARG A 304 3.12 13.98 0.26
CA ARG A 304 3.44 14.11 1.68
C ARG A 304 3.63 12.74 2.27
N VAL A 305 4.76 12.52 2.92
CA VAL A 305 5.17 11.20 3.43
C VAL A 305 5.23 11.22 4.94
N ASN A 306 4.61 10.23 5.57
CA ASN A 306 4.72 10.00 7.00
C ASN A 306 5.26 8.58 7.24
N SER A 307 6.32 8.46 8.03
CA SER A 307 6.85 7.18 8.53
C SER A 307 6.52 7.06 10.00
N LEU A 308 5.85 5.96 10.38
CA LEU A 308 5.45 5.67 11.75
C LEU A 308 6.01 4.30 12.17
N PRO A 309 6.84 4.21 13.22
CA PRO A 309 7.28 2.93 13.78
C PRO A 309 6.08 2.11 14.30
N THR A 310 6.03 0.83 13.94
CA THR A 310 5.04 -0.14 14.44
C THR A 310 5.74 -1.41 14.92
N VAL A 311 4.99 -2.35 15.51
CA VAL A 311 5.53 -3.60 16.10
C VAL A 311 6.40 -4.40 15.12
N TYR A 312 6.01 -4.47 13.85
CA TYR A 312 6.67 -5.33 12.85
C TYR A 312 7.53 -4.57 11.82
N GLY A 313 7.69 -3.26 12.01
CA GLY A 313 8.44 -2.38 11.11
C GLY A 313 7.77 -1.01 10.98
N GLU A 314 8.24 -0.19 10.04
CA GLU A 314 7.66 1.12 9.81
C GLU A 314 6.46 1.04 8.88
N LYS A 315 5.34 1.62 9.30
CA LYS A 315 4.22 1.93 8.42
C LYS A 315 4.51 3.25 7.73
N VAL A 316 4.52 3.25 6.41
CA VAL A 316 4.75 4.47 5.61
C VAL A 316 3.47 4.79 4.86
N VAL A 317 3.01 6.04 4.97
CA VAL A 317 1.83 6.54 4.26
C VAL A 317 2.23 7.73 3.40
N LEU A 318 1.87 7.69 2.12
CA LEU A 318 2.09 8.78 1.19
C LEU A 318 0.73 9.33 0.77
N ARG A 319 0.49 10.62 1.03
CA ARG A 319 -0.66 11.34 0.48
C ARG A 319 -0.26 11.97 -0.84
N ILE A 320 -1.05 11.72 -1.89
CA ILE A 320 -0.83 12.28 -3.22
C ILE A 320 -1.48 13.67 -3.27
N LEU A 321 -0.68 14.69 -3.55
CA LEU A 321 -1.12 16.07 -3.73
C LEU A 321 -1.00 16.40 -5.22
N ASP A 322 -2.13 16.39 -5.94
CA ASP A 322 -2.19 16.83 -7.33
C ASP A 322 -2.63 18.32 -7.37
N PRO A 323 -1.74 19.25 -7.75
CA PRO A 323 -2.08 20.68 -7.83
C PRO A 323 -3.25 20.97 -8.77
N GLY A 324 -3.49 20.13 -9.78
CA GLY A 324 -4.60 20.30 -10.73
C GLY A 324 -5.98 20.14 -10.08
N SER A 325 -6.06 19.54 -8.90
CA SER A 325 -7.33 19.35 -8.18
C SER A 325 -7.91 20.64 -7.57
N ALA A 326 -7.09 21.67 -7.30
CA ALA A 326 -7.55 22.97 -6.81
C ALA A 326 -8.27 23.82 -7.86
N GLN A 327 -8.06 23.53 -9.15
CA GLN A 327 -8.68 24.29 -10.25
C GLN A 327 -10.09 23.79 -10.60
N MET A 328 -10.69 23.00 -9.72
CA MET A 328 -12.03 22.47 -9.95
C MET A 328 -13.06 23.59 -9.82
N GLY A 329 -13.68 23.95 -10.96
CA GLY A 329 -14.75 24.95 -11.01
C GLY A 329 -15.99 24.53 -10.22
N ILE A 330 -16.80 25.51 -9.82
CA ILE A 330 -18.01 25.31 -9.02
C ILE A 330 -19.01 24.35 -9.68
N GLU A 331 -19.04 24.30 -11.02
CA GLU A 331 -19.85 23.37 -11.82
C GLU A 331 -19.52 21.90 -11.52
N GLN A 332 -18.29 21.61 -11.13
CA GLN A 332 -17.79 20.26 -10.94
C GLN A 332 -17.92 19.76 -9.50
N LEU A 333 -18.22 20.64 -8.54
CA LEU A 333 -18.45 20.27 -7.13
C LEU A 333 -19.67 19.34 -6.99
N GLY A 334 -20.71 19.59 -7.79
CA GLY A 334 -21.95 18.80 -7.77
C GLY A 334 -23.08 19.42 -6.95
N PHE A 335 -23.06 20.74 -6.74
CA PHE A 335 -24.24 21.47 -6.28
C PHE A 335 -25.43 21.29 -7.23
N THR A 336 -26.65 21.41 -6.70
CA THR A 336 -27.81 21.72 -7.57
C THR A 336 -27.74 23.19 -8.01
N PRO A 337 -28.46 23.59 -9.07
CA PRO A 337 -28.50 25.00 -9.49
C PRO A 337 -28.89 25.96 -8.35
N GLU A 338 -29.82 25.55 -7.49
CA GLU A 338 -30.31 26.33 -6.35
C GLU A 338 -29.22 26.44 -5.26
N GLN A 339 -28.56 25.32 -4.95
CA GLN A 339 -27.45 25.30 -3.99
C GLN A 339 -26.26 26.15 -4.44
N ARG A 340 -25.95 26.10 -5.73
CA ARG A 340 -24.91 26.92 -6.34
C ARG A 340 -25.27 28.40 -6.21
N ALA A 341 -26.49 28.78 -6.59
CA ALA A 341 -26.94 30.16 -6.53
C ALA A 341 -26.88 30.73 -5.11
N MET A 342 -27.27 29.93 -4.09
CA MET A 342 -27.13 30.32 -2.69
C MET A 342 -25.68 30.55 -2.29
N TYR A 343 -24.76 29.68 -2.70
CA TYR A 343 -23.35 29.84 -2.38
C TYR A 343 -22.72 31.05 -3.09
N GLU A 344 -22.99 31.23 -4.39
CA GLU A 344 -22.50 32.37 -5.16
C GLU A 344 -23.04 33.70 -4.63
N ALA A 345 -24.31 33.75 -4.21
CA ALA A 345 -24.91 34.95 -3.62
C ALA A 345 -24.17 35.36 -2.33
N VAL A 346 -23.92 34.43 -1.41
CA VAL A 346 -23.24 34.73 -0.14
C VAL A 346 -21.75 35.01 -0.32
N LEU A 347 -21.12 34.47 -1.36
CA LEU A 347 -19.74 34.83 -1.72
C LEU A 347 -19.61 36.28 -2.18
N ASP A 348 -20.66 36.85 -2.77
CA ASP A 348 -20.68 38.25 -3.22
C ASP A 348 -20.91 39.25 -2.07
N ASP A 349 -21.33 38.78 -0.90
CA ASP A 349 -21.53 39.63 0.27
C ASP A 349 -20.20 40.22 0.76
N PRO A 350 -20.17 41.50 1.18
CA PRO A 350 -18.95 42.15 1.68
C PRO A 350 -18.50 41.59 3.04
N GLN A 351 -19.42 41.00 3.80
CA GLN A 351 -19.14 40.46 5.13
C GLN A 351 -20.03 39.28 5.46
N GLY A 352 -19.59 38.47 6.42
CA GLY A 352 -20.34 37.33 6.90
C GLY A 352 -19.44 36.11 7.07
N MET A 353 -20.02 35.00 7.52
CA MET A 353 -19.28 33.76 7.76
C MET A 353 -19.92 32.58 7.03
N ILE A 354 -19.13 31.94 6.18
CA ILE A 354 -19.47 30.70 5.48
C ILE A 354 -18.76 29.55 6.17
N LEU A 355 -19.55 28.59 6.65
CA LEU A 355 -19.04 27.41 7.35
C LEU A 355 -19.25 26.15 6.51
N VAL A 356 -18.14 25.50 6.15
CA VAL A 356 -18.16 24.21 5.47
C VAL A 356 -17.94 23.10 6.48
N THR A 357 -18.89 22.18 6.60
CA THR A 357 -18.85 21.10 7.59
C THR A 357 -18.91 19.70 6.98
N GLY A 358 -18.50 18.70 7.76
CA GLY A 358 -18.48 17.29 7.40
C GLY A 358 -17.24 16.59 7.94
N PRO A 359 -17.16 15.25 7.84
CA PRO A 359 -16.04 14.47 8.34
C PRO A 359 -14.75 14.69 7.52
N THR A 360 -13.66 14.09 7.96
CA THR A 360 -12.40 14.07 7.20
C THR A 360 -12.61 13.44 5.82
N GLY A 361 -12.04 14.08 4.79
CA GLY A 361 -12.14 13.58 3.42
C GLY A 361 -13.49 13.81 2.73
N SER A 362 -14.39 14.61 3.32
CA SER A 362 -15.64 15.03 2.68
C SER A 362 -15.46 16.11 1.60
N GLY A 363 -14.23 16.59 1.37
CA GLY A 363 -13.91 17.58 0.34
C GLY A 363 -14.01 19.05 0.77
N LYS A 364 -14.04 19.35 2.09
CA LYS A 364 -14.28 20.72 2.60
C LYS A 364 -13.30 21.72 2.03
N THR A 365 -12.02 21.35 2.05
CA THR A 365 -10.91 22.12 1.48
C THR A 365 -11.17 22.45 0.01
N VAL A 366 -11.63 21.49 -0.80
CA VAL A 366 -11.93 21.74 -2.23
C VAL A 366 -13.04 22.77 -2.38
N THR A 367 -14.13 22.67 -1.62
CA THR A 367 -15.22 23.66 -1.64
C THR A 367 -14.71 25.05 -1.23
N LEU A 368 -13.91 25.15 -0.17
CA LEU A 368 -13.30 26.42 0.27
C LEU A 368 -12.41 27.02 -0.82
N TYR A 369 -11.50 26.24 -1.40
CA TYR A 369 -10.63 26.71 -2.48
C TYR A 369 -11.41 27.12 -3.73
N THR A 370 -12.52 26.47 -4.06
CA THR A 370 -13.41 26.92 -5.14
C THR A 370 -13.98 28.31 -4.84
N GLY A 371 -14.48 28.55 -3.62
CA GLY A 371 -14.94 29.90 -3.21
C GLY A 371 -13.83 30.93 -3.26
N ILE A 372 -12.64 30.61 -2.73
CA ILE A 372 -11.47 31.50 -2.77
C ILE A 372 -11.07 31.83 -4.21
N ASN A 373 -11.08 30.86 -5.12
CA ASN A 373 -10.76 31.10 -6.53
C ASN A 373 -11.80 31.97 -7.24
N ILE A 374 -13.08 31.90 -6.85
CA ILE A 374 -14.13 32.80 -7.36
C ILE A 374 -13.86 34.23 -6.89
N LEU A 375 -13.42 34.40 -5.64
CA LEU A 375 -13.14 35.70 -5.02
C LEU A 375 -11.76 36.28 -5.39
N ASN A 376 -10.89 35.50 -6.03
CA ASN A 376 -9.49 35.84 -6.29
C ASN A 376 -9.37 36.84 -7.45
N GLU A 377 -9.78 38.06 -7.16
CA GLU A 377 -9.72 39.22 -8.04
C GLU A 377 -8.61 40.16 -7.55
N VAL A 378 -8.01 40.93 -8.47
CA VAL A 378 -6.90 41.84 -8.16
C VAL A 378 -7.28 42.90 -7.10
N GLU A 379 -8.57 43.21 -7.00
CA GLU A 379 -9.11 44.22 -6.09
C GLU A 379 -9.38 43.70 -4.67
N ARG A 380 -9.30 42.38 -4.44
CA ARG A 380 -9.57 41.76 -3.12
C ARG A 380 -8.29 41.22 -2.48
N ASN A 381 -8.03 41.60 -1.24
CA ASN A 381 -6.96 41.06 -0.43
C ASN A 381 -7.44 39.81 0.33
N ILE A 382 -6.92 38.64 -0.05
CA ILE A 382 -7.30 37.36 0.53
C ILE A 382 -6.18 36.81 1.40
N CYS A 383 -6.48 36.53 2.67
CA CYS A 383 -5.57 35.91 3.63
C CYS A 383 -6.11 34.57 4.13
N THR A 384 -5.27 33.53 4.17
CA THR A 384 -5.67 32.21 4.67
C THR A 384 -4.71 31.66 5.71
N ALA A 385 -5.24 30.98 6.73
CA ALA A 385 -4.47 30.22 7.71
C ALA A 385 -4.84 28.74 7.62
N GLU A 386 -3.87 27.86 7.35
CA GLU A 386 -4.10 26.44 7.05
C GLU A 386 -3.10 25.53 7.80
N ASP A 387 -3.49 24.28 8.07
CA ASP A 387 -2.66 23.29 8.77
C ASP A 387 -2.57 21.94 8.02
N PRO A 388 -1.62 21.79 7.07
CA PRO A 388 -0.85 22.82 6.38
C PRO A 388 -1.53 23.27 5.08
N VAL A 389 -0.94 24.24 4.38
CA VAL A 389 -1.32 24.61 3.01
C VAL A 389 -1.07 23.42 2.07
N GLU A 390 -2.13 22.83 1.54
CA GLU A 390 -2.04 21.67 0.63
C GLU A 390 -1.74 22.09 -0.82
N ILE A 391 -2.32 23.21 -1.27
CA ILE A 391 -2.19 23.69 -2.65
C ILE A 391 -1.91 25.19 -2.65
N LYS A 392 -0.90 25.61 -3.41
CA LYS A 392 -0.52 27.01 -3.54
C LYS A 392 -1.41 27.69 -4.58
N VAL A 393 -2.12 28.74 -4.17
CA VAL A 393 -3.01 29.53 -5.02
C VAL A 393 -2.36 30.89 -5.31
N PRO A 394 -2.00 31.17 -6.57
CA PRO A 394 -1.49 32.49 -6.96
C PRO A 394 -2.52 33.59 -6.64
N GLY A 395 -2.07 34.72 -6.10
CA GLY A 395 -2.94 35.84 -5.71
C GLY A 395 -3.45 35.77 -4.27
N VAL A 396 -3.24 34.66 -3.55
CA VAL A 396 -3.73 34.47 -2.18
C VAL A 396 -2.56 34.43 -1.19
N ASN A 397 -2.67 35.15 -0.08
CA ASN A 397 -1.68 35.14 1.00
C ASN A 397 -1.94 33.96 1.95
N GLN A 398 -1.25 32.83 1.72
CA GLN A 398 -1.47 31.59 2.49
C GLN A 398 -0.42 31.40 3.60
N VAL A 399 -0.89 31.21 4.83
CA VAL A 399 -0.07 31.01 6.03
C VAL A 399 -0.22 29.58 6.55
N ASN A 400 0.91 28.90 6.75
CA ASN A 400 0.93 27.63 7.46
C ASN A 400 0.89 27.86 8.97
N VAL A 401 0.00 27.14 9.65
CA VAL A 401 -0.02 27.06 11.11
C VAL A 401 1.20 26.30 11.59
N LEU A 402 1.95 26.90 12.52
CA LEU A 402 3.16 26.35 13.12
C LEU A 402 3.05 26.41 14.66
N PRO A 403 2.31 25.47 15.29
CA PRO A 403 2.06 25.50 16.73
C PRO A 403 3.34 25.48 17.58
N LYS A 404 4.41 24.84 17.08
CA LYS A 404 5.71 24.74 17.77
C LYS A 404 6.36 26.10 18.05
N ILE A 405 6.04 27.13 17.26
CA ILE A 405 6.55 28.50 17.43
C ILE A 405 5.44 29.50 17.81
N GLY A 406 4.24 29.01 18.14
CA GLY A 406 3.10 29.85 18.56
C GLY A 406 2.31 30.51 17.42
N LEU A 407 2.58 30.17 16.15
CA LEU A 407 1.75 30.60 15.02
C LEU A 407 0.54 29.67 14.89
N THR A 408 -0.55 29.99 15.58
CA THR A 408 -1.82 29.22 15.62
C THR A 408 -2.88 29.86 14.72
N PHE A 409 -4.04 29.20 14.53
CA PHE A 409 -5.17 29.80 13.81
C PHE A 409 -5.60 31.14 14.43
N ALA A 410 -5.76 31.20 15.76
CA ALA A 410 -6.12 32.43 16.46
C ALA A 410 -5.08 33.54 16.30
N SER A 411 -3.77 33.24 16.38
CA SER A 411 -2.74 34.27 16.23
C SER A 411 -2.58 34.75 14.79
N ALA A 412 -2.71 33.85 13.81
CA ALA A 412 -2.73 34.22 12.39
C ALA A 412 -3.96 35.08 12.04
N LEU A 413 -5.15 34.68 12.48
CA LEU A 413 -6.39 35.42 12.24
C LEU A 413 -6.34 36.84 12.85
N ARG A 414 -5.80 36.99 14.08
CA ARG A 414 -5.56 38.33 14.66
C ARG A 414 -4.58 39.15 13.86
N ALA A 415 -3.59 38.53 13.22
CA ALA A 415 -2.63 39.24 12.37
C ALA A 415 -3.31 39.70 11.08
N PHE A 416 -4.14 38.85 10.46
CA PHE A 416 -4.90 39.21 9.26
C PHE A 416 -5.73 40.46 9.45
N LEU A 417 -6.42 40.63 10.59
CA LEU A 417 -7.20 41.85 10.87
C LEU A 417 -6.37 43.16 10.94
N ARG A 418 -5.04 43.09 10.86
CA ARG A 418 -4.13 44.25 10.71
C ARG A 418 -3.40 44.27 9.36
N GLN A 419 -3.85 43.46 8.41
CA GLN A 419 -3.31 43.37 7.05
C GLN A 419 -4.30 43.88 6.00
N ASP A 420 -5.37 44.55 6.42
CA ASP A 420 -6.42 45.08 5.54
C ASP A 420 -7.02 44.01 4.59
N PRO A 421 -7.50 42.85 5.09
CA PRO A 421 -8.06 41.81 4.24
C PRO A 421 -9.53 42.09 3.92
N ASP A 422 -9.97 41.72 2.73
CA ASP A 422 -11.40 41.67 2.38
C ASP A 422 -11.98 40.30 2.72
N VAL A 423 -11.19 39.25 2.47
CA VAL A 423 -11.59 37.85 2.66
C VAL A 423 -10.58 37.13 3.54
N VAL A 424 -11.08 36.42 4.54
CA VAL A 424 -10.26 35.63 5.45
C VAL A 424 -10.71 34.17 5.45
N MET A 425 -9.78 33.25 5.22
CA MET A 425 -10.03 31.81 5.36
C MET A 425 -9.29 31.24 6.56
N VAL A 426 -10.00 30.53 7.43
CA VAL A 426 -9.39 29.81 8.56
C VAL A 426 -9.64 28.32 8.36
N GLY A 427 -8.58 27.52 8.36
CA GLY A 427 -8.62 26.09 8.05
C GLY A 427 -9.73 25.37 8.80
N GLU A 428 -9.88 25.69 10.07
CA GLU A 428 -10.94 25.17 10.92
C GLU A 428 -11.10 25.99 12.20
N ILE A 429 -12.30 25.98 12.75
CA ILE A 429 -12.62 26.49 14.08
C ILE A 429 -12.72 25.29 15.03
N ARG A 430 -11.72 25.15 15.90
CA ARG A 430 -11.65 24.06 16.90
C ARG A 430 -11.99 24.50 18.32
N ASP A 431 -11.80 25.79 18.61
CA ASP A 431 -11.86 26.37 19.95
C ASP A 431 -12.61 27.70 19.95
N LEU A 432 -13.04 28.12 21.15
CA LEU A 432 -13.77 29.36 21.37
C LEU A 432 -12.97 30.60 20.96
N GLU A 433 -11.66 30.60 21.21
CA GLU A 433 -10.79 31.75 20.92
C GLU A 433 -10.80 32.06 19.41
N THR A 434 -10.58 31.04 18.59
CA THR A 434 -10.62 31.14 17.12
C THR A 434 -12.03 31.54 16.65
N ALA A 435 -13.08 30.95 17.24
CA ALA A 435 -14.47 31.27 16.91
C ALA A 435 -14.82 32.73 17.20
N GLU A 436 -14.44 33.27 18.37
CA GLU A 436 -14.72 34.66 18.74
C GLU A 436 -14.05 35.66 17.80
N ILE A 437 -12.83 35.38 17.38
CA ILE A 437 -12.12 36.27 16.45
C ILE A 437 -12.77 36.19 15.07
N ALA A 438 -13.18 34.99 14.62
CA ALA A 438 -13.87 34.81 13.34
C ALA A 438 -15.22 35.54 13.31
N VAL A 439 -16.00 35.43 14.39
CA VAL A 439 -17.24 36.20 14.59
C VAL A 439 -16.97 37.70 14.50
N LYS A 440 -15.98 38.20 15.25
CA LYS A 440 -15.63 39.63 15.22
C LYS A 440 -15.24 40.08 13.81
N ALA A 441 -14.41 39.31 13.11
CA ALA A 441 -14.02 39.60 11.73
C ALA A 441 -15.24 39.72 10.80
N SER A 442 -16.16 38.75 10.87
CA SER A 442 -17.40 38.77 10.06
C SER A 442 -18.35 39.93 10.39
N GLN A 443 -18.35 40.40 11.64
CA GLN A 443 -19.16 41.55 12.07
C GLN A 443 -18.51 42.90 11.72
N THR A 444 -17.21 42.92 11.45
CA THR A 444 -16.44 44.13 11.15
C THR A 444 -16.06 44.24 9.67
N GLY A 445 -16.93 43.82 8.75
CA GLY A 445 -16.74 44.07 7.32
C GLY A 445 -15.89 43.07 6.55
N HIS A 446 -15.68 41.85 7.07
CA HIS A 446 -14.87 40.82 6.37
C HIS A 446 -15.72 39.62 6.00
N LEU A 447 -15.46 39.03 4.84
CA LEU A 447 -16.00 37.72 4.49
C LEU A 447 -15.10 36.62 5.07
N VAL A 448 -15.64 35.79 5.95
CA VAL A 448 -14.91 34.73 6.64
C VAL A 448 -15.34 33.36 6.12
N LEU A 449 -14.38 32.56 5.65
CA LEU A 449 -14.62 31.17 5.25
C LEU A 449 -13.91 30.24 6.24
N SER A 450 -14.61 29.23 6.76
CA SER A 450 -13.98 28.26 7.64
C SER A 450 -14.62 26.88 7.62
N THR A 451 -14.00 25.93 8.31
CA THR A 451 -14.59 24.62 8.55
C THR A 451 -14.91 24.38 10.02
N VAL A 452 -15.94 23.57 10.25
CA VAL A 452 -16.27 22.98 11.55
C VAL A 452 -16.45 21.47 11.32
N HIS A 453 -16.11 20.64 12.30
CA HIS A 453 -16.32 19.19 12.19
C HIS A 453 -17.63 18.79 12.87
N THR A 454 -18.72 18.86 12.12
CA THR A 454 -20.05 18.32 12.48
C THR A 454 -20.62 17.49 11.35
N ASN A 455 -21.73 16.80 11.59
CA ASN A 455 -22.32 15.91 10.60
C ASN A 455 -23.41 16.58 9.74
N SER A 456 -24.00 17.69 10.19
CA SER A 456 -25.06 18.43 9.51
C SER A 456 -24.94 19.95 9.69
N ALA A 457 -25.73 20.70 8.91
CA ALA A 457 -25.81 22.16 9.07
C ALA A 457 -26.35 22.54 10.46
N ALA A 458 -27.43 21.89 10.92
CA ALA A 458 -28.04 22.14 12.22
C ALA A 458 -27.09 21.87 13.40
N GLU A 459 -26.32 20.78 13.37
CA GLU A 459 -25.33 20.48 14.41
C GLU A 459 -24.22 21.53 14.49
N THR A 460 -23.92 22.22 13.39
CA THR A 460 -22.91 23.28 13.35
C THR A 460 -23.29 24.44 14.27
N LEU A 461 -24.56 24.87 14.24
CA LEU A 461 -25.08 25.92 15.12
C LEU A 461 -24.98 25.50 16.59
N THR A 462 -25.43 24.29 16.92
CA THR A 462 -25.31 23.73 18.28
C THR A 462 -23.84 23.60 18.70
N ARG A 463 -22.93 23.24 17.79
CA ARG A 463 -21.50 23.13 18.07
C ARG A 463 -20.87 24.48 18.41
N LEU A 464 -21.21 25.55 17.69
CA LEU A 464 -20.76 26.91 18.01
C LEU A 464 -21.25 27.34 19.40
N ALA A 465 -22.53 27.10 19.72
CA ALA A 465 -23.10 27.39 21.03
C ALA A 465 -22.38 26.59 22.15
N ASN A 466 -22.15 25.30 21.93
CA ASN A 466 -21.44 24.43 22.89
C ASN A 466 -19.97 24.82 23.10
N MET A 467 -19.32 25.46 22.12
CA MET A 467 -17.98 26.03 22.30
C MET A 467 -18.01 27.29 23.18
N GLY A 468 -19.18 27.90 23.39
CA GLY A 468 -19.35 29.11 24.19
C GLY A 468 -19.58 30.37 23.36
N VAL A 469 -19.81 30.26 22.04
CA VAL A 469 -20.15 31.42 21.21
C VAL A 469 -21.58 31.86 21.55
N ALA A 470 -21.75 33.12 21.93
CA ALA A 470 -23.06 33.65 22.29
C ALA A 470 -24.07 33.55 21.13
N PRO A 471 -25.34 33.18 21.37
CA PRO A 471 -26.33 33.00 20.30
C PRO A 471 -26.51 34.20 19.37
N PHE A 472 -26.55 35.41 19.93
CA PHE A 472 -26.62 36.65 19.14
C PHE A 472 -25.44 36.80 18.17
N ASN A 473 -24.24 36.40 18.60
CA ASN A 473 -23.06 36.44 17.74
C ASN A 473 -23.16 35.43 16.60
N ILE A 474 -23.68 34.22 16.86
CA ILE A 474 -23.91 33.21 15.81
C ILE A 474 -24.90 33.75 14.78
N ALA A 475 -26.06 34.23 15.24
CA ALA A 475 -27.14 34.73 14.38
C ALA A 475 -26.72 35.95 13.52
N SER A 476 -25.83 36.80 14.03
CA SER A 476 -25.37 38.00 13.29
C SER A 476 -24.11 37.78 12.44
N SER A 477 -23.42 36.64 12.58
CA SER A 477 -22.17 36.38 11.85
C SER A 477 -22.27 35.30 10.80
N VAL A 478 -23.02 34.21 11.06
CA VAL A 478 -23.11 33.07 10.14
C VAL A 478 -24.10 33.40 9.03
N SER A 479 -23.64 33.40 7.79
CA SER A 479 -24.48 33.67 6.61
C SER A 479 -24.93 32.37 5.93
N LEU A 480 -24.03 31.38 5.87
CA LEU A 480 -24.27 30.13 5.14
C LEU A 480 -23.55 28.96 5.78
N ILE A 481 -24.25 27.83 5.91
CA ILE A 481 -23.66 26.56 6.33
C ILE A 481 -23.79 25.55 5.19
N ILE A 482 -22.66 24.93 4.83
CA ILE A 482 -22.56 23.89 3.81
C ILE A 482 -22.11 22.61 4.49
N ALA A 483 -23.03 21.69 4.77
CA ALA A 483 -22.65 20.34 5.17
C ALA A 483 -22.44 19.47 3.93
N GLN A 484 -21.36 18.70 3.93
CA GLN A 484 -21.00 17.90 2.75
C GLN A 484 -20.52 16.48 3.06
N ARG A 485 -20.76 15.62 2.07
CA ARG A 485 -20.25 14.25 1.97
C ARG A 485 -19.77 14.00 0.53
N LEU A 486 -18.85 13.05 0.37
CA LEU A 486 -18.47 12.54 -0.94
C LEU A 486 -18.94 11.10 -1.09
N ALA A 487 -19.77 10.87 -2.10
CA ALA A 487 -20.12 9.54 -2.56
C ALA A 487 -19.28 9.17 -3.79
N ARG A 488 -19.03 7.88 -3.99
CA ARG A 488 -18.45 7.39 -5.24
C ARG A 488 -19.42 7.58 -6.40
N ARG A 489 -18.89 7.94 -7.57
CA ARG A 489 -19.67 8.15 -8.79
C ARG A 489 -19.77 6.84 -9.59
N LEU A 490 -20.98 6.47 -9.99
CA LEU A 490 -21.21 5.30 -10.83
C LEU A 490 -20.46 5.41 -12.15
N CYS A 491 -19.87 4.31 -12.59
CA CYS A 491 -19.18 4.25 -13.87
C CYS A 491 -20.18 4.43 -15.02
N LYS A 492 -19.96 5.44 -15.86
CA LYS A 492 -20.79 5.72 -17.05
C LYS A 492 -20.81 4.56 -18.07
N GLN A 493 -19.83 3.67 -18.04
CA GLN A 493 -19.71 2.58 -19.02
C GLN A 493 -20.40 1.28 -18.61
N CYS A 494 -20.54 1.01 -17.31
CA CYS A 494 -21.01 -0.28 -16.83
C CYS A 494 -22.14 -0.21 -15.80
N LYS A 495 -22.62 0.99 -15.44
CA LYS A 495 -23.81 1.09 -14.58
C LYS A 495 -25.02 0.46 -15.28
N GLN A 496 -25.87 -0.22 -14.52
CA GLN A 496 -27.09 -0.84 -15.04
C GLN A 496 -28.30 -0.43 -14.20
N PRO A 497 -29.51 -0.40 -14.77
CA PRO A 497 -30.73 -0.22 -14.00
C PRO A 497 -30.83 -1.29 -12.90
N ALA A 498 -31.13 -0.87 -11.68
CA ALA A 498 -31.31 -1.75 -10.54
C ALA A 498 -32.79 -2.11 -10.40
N ASP A 499 -33.08 -3.39 -10.21
CA ASP A 499 -34.43 -3.87 -9.89
C ASP A 499 -34.64 -3.81 -8.38
N ILE A 500 -35.09 -2.65 -7.88
CA ILE A 500 -35.32 -2.41 -6.44
C ILE A 500 -36.83 -2.37 -6.20
N PRO A 501 -37.37 -3.20 -5.29
CA PRO A 501 -38.80 -3.17 -4.97
C PRO A 501 -39.26 -1.78 -4.53
N HIS A 502 -40.42 -1.34 -5.01
CA HIS A 502 -40.99 -0.01 -4.72
C HIS A 502 -41.13 0.24 -3.21
N GLU A 503 -41.45 -0.80 -2.43
CA GLU A 503 -41.54 -0.71 -0.97
C GLU A 503 -40.20 -0.29 -0.33
N VAL A 504 -39.08 -0.84 -0.83
CA VAL A 504 -37.74 -0.50 -0.33
C VAL A 504 -37.40 0.94 -0.66
N LEU A 505 -37.76 1.42 -1.86
CA LEU A 505 -37.56 2.82 -2.26
C LEU A 505 -38.36 3.77 -1.34
N ARG A 506 -39.63 3.48 -1.05
CA ARG A 506 -40.42 4.28 -0.09
C ARG A 506 -39.77 4.34 1.28
N GLN A 507 -39.32 3.19 1.81
CA GLN A 507 -38.63 3.12 3.10
C GLN A 507 -37.30 3.89 3.09
N GLN A 508 -36.66 4.07 1.93
CA GLN A 508 -35.43 4.87 1.82
C GLN A 508 -35.66 6.39 1.77
N GLY A 509 -36.91 6.85 1.61
CA GLY A 509 -37.29 8.27 1.58
C GLY A 509 -37.65 8.84 0.20
N PHE A 510 -37.95 7.99 -0.78
CA PHE A 510 -38.47 8.44 -2.09
C PHE A 510 -39.99 8.69 -2.01
N THR A 511 -40.48 9.73 -2.69
CA THR A 511 -41.93 9.98 -2.82
C THR A 511 -42.59 9.01 -3.80
N GLU A 512 -43.92 8.85 -3.76
CA GLU A 512 -44.61 7.96 -4.71
C GLU A 512 -44.36 8.34 -6.18
N ASP A 513 -44.35 9.65 -6.48
CA ASP A 513 -44.06 10.16 -7.82
C ASP A 513 -42.62 9.84 -8.26
N GLU A 514 -41.66 9.88 -7.33
CA GLU A 514 -40.27 9.53 -7.61
C GLU A 514 -40.11 8.04 -7.85
N VAL A 515 -40.77 7.21 -7.06
CA VAL A 515 -40.76 5.75 -7.24
C VAL A 515 -41.34 5.36 -8.60
N ALA A 516 -42.39 6.05 -9.06
CA ALA A 516 -43.02 5.77 -10.34
C ALA A 516 -42.16 6.16 -11.56
N ASN A 517 -41.33 7.20 -11.43
CA ASN A 517 -40.66 7.83 -12.58
C ASN A 517 -39.12 7.64 -12.60
N ALA A 518 -38.48 7.42 -11.46
CA ALA A 518 -37.03 7.39 -11.37
C ALA A 518 -36.45 6.02 -11.74
N THR A 519 -35.47 6.00 -12.65
CA THR A 519 -34.64 4.82 -12.89
C THR A 519 -33.43 4.84 -11.98
N ILE A 520 -33.35 3.88 -11.05
CA ILE A 520 -32.22 3.73 -10.13
C ILE A 520 -31.15 2.84 -10.76
N TYR A 521 -29.88 3.15 -10.52
CA TYR A 521 -28.75 2.41 -11.09
C TYR A 521 -27.88 1.76 -10.02
N GLU A 522 -27.26 0.63 -10.38
CA GLU A 522 -26.31 -0.11 -9.54
C GLU A 522 -24.92 -0.30 -10.20
N PRO A 523 -23.87 -0.51 -9.40
CA PRO A 523 -22.52 -0.75 -9.91
C PRO A 523 -22.31 -2.22 -10.34
N VAL A 524 -21.81 -2.43 -11.56
CA VAL A 524 -21.48 -3.78 -12.07
C VAL A 524 -19.96 -4.05 -12.08
N GLY A 525 -19.18 -3.10 -12.59
CA GLY A 525 -17.73 -3.24 -12.75
C GLY A 525 -17.30 -3.50 -14.19
N CYS A 526 -16.19 -2.88 -14.60
CA CYS A 526 -15.54 -3.07 -15.89
C CYS A 526 -14.06 -2.70 -15.78
N LYS A 527 -13.28 -2.95 -16.84
CA LYS A 527 -11.83 -2.66 -16.90
C LYS A 527 -11.45 -1.19 -16.70
N LYS A 528 -12.39 -0.24 -16.84
CA LYS A 528 -12.10 1.22 -16.74
C LYS A 528 -12.46 1.84 -15.38
N CYS A 529 -12.93 1.05 -14.43
CA CYS A 529 -13.44 1.52 -13.15
C CYS A 529 -12.96 0.62 -12.00
N THR A 530 -13.13 1.10 -10.77
CA THR A 530 -12.84 0.33 -9.56
C THR A 530 -14.17 -0.16 -8.98
N GLN A 531 -14.49 -1.44 -9.19
CA GLN A 531 -15.73 -2.06 -8.67
C GLN A 531 -17.03 -1.32 -9.04
N GLY A 532 -17.11 -0.84 -10.29
CA GLY A 532 -18.30 -0.14 -10.81
C GLY A 532 -18.35 1.36 -10.53
N PHE A 533 -17.32 1.93 -9.89
CA PHE A 533 -17.21 3.35 -9.59
C PHE A 533 -15.98 3.99 -10.24
N LYS A 534 -16.10 5.27 -10.59
CA LYS A 534 -14.97 6.08 -11.07
C LYS A 534 -15.15 7.54 -10.68
N GLY A 535 -14.32 8.01 -9.76
CA GLY A 535 -14.39 9.36 -9.23
C GLY A 535 -15.45 9.50 -8.14
N ARG A 536 -15.63 10.74 -7.69
CA ARG A 536 -16.56 11.09 -6.60
C ARG A 536 -17.58 12.12 -7.04
N VAL A 537 -18.65 12.24 -6.28
CA VAL A 537 -19.69 13.26 -6.42
C VAL A 537 -20.01 13.85 -5.06
N GLY A 538 -20.12 15.18 -4.99
CA GLY A 538 -20.53 15.89 -3.79
C GLY A 538 -22.02 15.74 -3.50
N ILE A 539 -22.33 15.51 -2.24
CA ILE A 539 -23.67 15.57 -1.67
C ILE A 539 -23.63 16.70 -0.65
N TYR A 540 -24.49 17.69 -0.86
CA TYR A 540 -24.49 18.93 -0.10
C TYR A 540 -25.84 19.18 0.55
N GLU A 541 -25.80 19.66 1.78
CA GLU A 541 -26.85 20.37 2.47
C GLU A 541 -26.37 21.81 2.58
N VAL A 542 -27.09 22.74 1.95
CA VAL A 542 -26.73 24.17 1.89
C VAL A 542 -27.86 24.93 2.54
N VAL A 543 -27.58 25.55 3.69
CA VAL A 543 -28.57 26.20 4.54
C VAL A 543 -28.12 27.65 4.81
N PRO A 544 -28.75 28.65 4.19
CA PRO A 544 -28.55 30.04 4.56
C PRO A 544 -29.18 30.32 5.93
N ILE A 545 -28.67 31.31 6.65
CA ILE A 545 -29.26 31.74 7.92
C ILE A 545 -30.33 32.80 7.63
N SER A 546 -31.60 32.38 7.66
CA SER A 546 -32.77 33.23 7.51
C SER A 546 -33.07 34.04 8.79
N ASP A 547 -34.02 34.98 8.71
CA ASP A 547 -34.52 35.71 9.89
C ASP A 547 -35.17 34.76 10.91
N ASP A 548 -35.94 33.77 10.44
CA ASP A 548 -36.58 32.77 11.30
C ASP A 548 -35.54 31.86 11.97
N MET A 549 -34.52 31.43 11.20
CA MET A 549 -33.38 30.68 11.74
C MET A 549 -32.63 31.51 12.79
N SER A 550 -32.41 32.80 12.53
CA SER A 550 -31.76 33.73 13.45
C SER A 550 -32.54 33.88 14.75
N HIS A 551 -33.86 34.02 14.68
CA HIS A 551 -34.72 34.06 15.86
C HIS A 551 -34.61 32.76 16.67
N LEU A 552 -34.62 31.61 15.98
CA LEU A 552 -34.49 30.30 16.63
C LEU A 552 -33.14 30.14 17.35
N ILE A 553 -32.06 30.61 16.72
CA ILE A 553 -30.72 30.64 17.33
C ILE A 553 -30.75 31.50 18.59
N MET A 554 -31.34 32.70 18.53
CA MET A 554 -31.44 33.63 19.68
C MET A 554 -32.26 33.06 20.84
N THR A 555 -33.26 32.22 20.55
CA THR A 555 -34.05 31.50 21.56
C THR A 555 -33.42 30.19 22.03
N GLU A 556 -32.17 29.92 21.65
CA GLU A 556 -31.41 28.71 22.01
C GLU A 556 -32.08 27.40 21.54
N GLY A 557 -32.58 27.40 20.30
CA GLY A 557 -33.10 26.19 19.66
C GLY A 557 -32.07 25.04 19.64
N ASN A 558 -32.56 23.80 19.66
CA ASN A 558 -31.71 22.62 19.53
C ASN A 558 -31.54 22.20 18.04
N SER A 559 -30.68 21.22 17.78
CA SER A 559 -30.39 20.77 16.41
C SER A 559 -31.62 20.27 15.63
N ARG A 560 -32.62 19.71 16.31
CA ARG A 560 -33.87 19.27 15.65
C ARG A 560 -34.74 20.46 15.26
N ASP A 561 -34.74 21.52 16.06
CA ASP A 561 -35.48 22.74 15.77
C ASP A 561 -34.89 23.42 14.52
N PHE A 562 -33.56 23.54 14.45
CA PHE A 562 -32.85 24.07 13.28
C PHE A 562 -33.06 23.22 12.03
N ASP A 563 -32.96 21.89 12.13
CA ASP A 563 -33.22 21.01 10.99
C ASP A 563 -34.66 21.17 10.49
N THR A 564 -35.63 21.18 11.40
CA THR A 564 -37.05 21.35 11.07
C THR A 564 -37.29 22.67 10.34
N GLN A 565 -36.72 23.77 10.82
CA GLN A 565 -36.81 25.08 10.16
C GLN A 565 -36.20 25.04 8.76
N ALA A 566 -34.99 24.48 8.60
CA ALA A 566 -34.35 24.37 7.29
C ALA A 566 -35.17 23.54 6.28
N ARG A 567 -35.87 22.49 6.73
CA ARG A 567 -36.79 21.72 5.86
C ARG A 567 -38.05 22.48 5.51
N GLN A 568 -38.62 23.25 6.44
CA GLN A 568 -39.78 24.10 6.17
C GLN A 568 -39.45 25.17 5.13
N GLU A 569 -38.24 25.72 5.16
CA GLU A 569 -37.71 26.67 4.17
C GLU A 569 -37.34 26.01 2.82
N GLY A 570 -37.45 24.68 2.72
CA GLY A 570 -37.23 23.94 1.47
C GLY A 570 -35.77 23.58 1.19
N HIS A 571 -34.87 23.74 2.16
CA HIS A 571 -33.50 23.29 2.01
C HIS A 571 -33.44 21.76 2.17
N PRO A 572 -32.86 20.99 1.24
CA PRO A 572 -32.75 19.53 1.37
C PRO A 572 -31.60 19.13 2.30
N ASP A 573 -31.79 18.06 3.09
CA ASP A 573 -30.74 17.50 3.95
C ASP A 573 -29.75 16.69 3.12
N LEU A 574 -28.67 16.23 3.77
CA LEU A 574 -27.69 15.36 3.12
C LEU A 574 -28.34 14.09 2.54
N ARG A 575 -29.34 13.54 3.23
CA ARG A 575 -30.03 12.33 2.79
C ARG A 575 -30.82 12.59 1.51
N ARG A 576 -31.69 13.58 1.51
CA ARG A 576 -32.53 14.00 0.38
C ARG A 576 -31.68 14.41 -0.81
N SER A 577 -30.66 15.24 -0.60
CA SER A 577 -29.67 15.58 -1.63
C SER A 577 -29.00 14.34 -2.22
N GLY A 578 -28.66 13.36 -1.37
CA GLY A 578 -28.14 12.08 -1.82
C GLY A 578 -29.12 11.31 -2.71
N LEU A 579 -30.39 11.19 -2.31
CA LEU A 579 -31.43 10.53 -3.11
C LEU A 579 -31.63 11.21 -4.46
N LEU A 580 -31.60 12.55 -4.53
CA LEU A 580 -31.64 13.29 -5.79
C LEU A 580 -30.49 12.88 -6.72
N LYS A 581 -29.27 12.68 -6.20
CA LYS A 581 -28.12 12.18 -6.99
C LYS A 581 -28.30 10.73 -7.46
N VAL A 582 -29.01 9.90 -6.70
CA VAL A 582 -29.36 8.54 -7.11
C VAL A 582 -30.33 8.57 -8.29
N MET A 583 -31.38 9.39 -8.24
CA MET A 583 -32.34 9.55 -9.35
C MET A 583 -31.67 10.10 -10.61
N GLN A 584 -30.66 10.95 -10.46
CA GLN A 584 -29.83 11.43 -11.58
C GLN A 584 -28.88 10.34 -12.14
N GLY A 585 -28.85 9.14 -11.53
CA GLY A 585 -27.97 8.05 -11.92
C GLY A 585 -26.48 8.38 -11.77
N LEU A 586 -26.14 9.28 -10.84
CA LEU A 586 -24.76 9.70 -10.56
C LEU A 586 -24.08 8.81 -9.51
N THR A 587 -24.85 8.31 -8.55
CA THR A 587 -24.39 7.39 -7.51
C THR A 587 -25.45 6.30 -7.27
N SER A 588 -25.10 5.30 -6.46
CA SER A 588 -26.01 4.20 -6.12
C SER A 588 -26.69 4.45 -4.77
N LEU A 589 -27.85 3.81 -4.56
CA LEU A 589 -28.56 3.88 -3.28
C LEU A 589 -27.72 3.33 -2.11
N ALA A 590 -26.97 2.25 -2.34
CA ALA A 590 -26.07 1.67 -1.36
C ALA A 590 -24.96 2.66 -0.94
N GLU A 591 -24.43 3.41 -1.90
CA GLU A 591 -23.39 4.40 -1.63
C GLU A 591 -23.92 5.61 -0.85
N VAL A 592 -25.14 6.08 -1.14
CA VAL A 592 -25.77 7.12 -0.32
C VAL A 592 -26.02 6.62 1.09
N ASN A 593 -26.54 5.41 1.27
CA ASN A 593 -26.71 4.80 2.59
C ASN A 593 -25.39 4.77 3.38
N ARG A 594 -24.25 4.50 2.73
CA ARG A 594 -22.93 4.44 3.37
C ARG A 594 -22.45 5.80 3.91
N VAL A 595 -22.84 6.91 3.27
CA VAL A 595 -22.31 8.24 3.61
C VAL A 595 -23.30 9.14 4.34
N THR A 596 -24.58 8.76 4.40
CA THR A 596 -25.64 9.55 5.05
C THR A 596 -26.34 8.84 6.20
N LYS A 597 -26.06 7.55 6.47
CA LYS A 597 -26.59 6.88 7.66
C LYS A 597 -25.46 6.82 8.69
N ASP A 598 -25.63 7.59 9.75
CA ASP A 598 -24.83 7.47 10.98
C ASP A 598 -25.41 6.39 11.90
#